data_AF-A0A2M8KN54-F1
#
_entry.id   AF-A0A2M8KN54-F1
#
_cell.length_a   1.000
_cell.length_b   1.000
_cell.length_c   1.000
_cell.angle_alpha   90.00
_cell.angle_beta   90.00
_cell.angle_gamma   90.00
#
_symmetry.space_group_name_H-M   'P 1'
#
loop_
_entity.id
_entity.type
_entity.pdbx_description
1 polymer ?
#
loop_
_entity_poly.entity_id
_entity_poly.type
_entity_poly.pdbx_seq_one_letter_code
_entity_poly.pdbx_strand_id
1 'polypeptide(L)'
;IDQMMVNTIAVAASIALLGGDLNVFEQLIHQQFDRKGEDVVNFNLRLAKIGYDEAMKSTLLKLDILKKKDVVKQKMVIAGNEAYCLGAMAADCRYYASYPMTPASSVLTTLAAWQTTNQMVVRHPEDELSAINSALGASFAGVRASVGTSGGGFALMTEAISYAGIAEIPLVILLAMRPGPATGVPTWTEQGDLLFGVHAGHGEFPKMVLAPGDSEEMIELTMKAFDLADVYQTPVIVMSDKFLSESHISPDKEKIDHLLQNHKIRKGKIVSDTKESPYLRYKLENDGVSEMLVPGKKGVYYQANSYEHVEDSHTTEDVGVRVQQVNKRNAKIQTYFKNDFELPKIFGDLTESEIVFVSWGSGKGSILEAQKLLDDKKTAYIHFTHVYPIPEEPIKQLFAQCEGKRIILIENNSQAQFGQLLRMQTGISIKETFLKYDGRPIWPEEVRDFIIGKKQNLNSEKAEMKIQESKSDSQSQVSSENETSEEDIMNKLAQKMA
;
A
#
# COMPACT_ATOMS: atom_id res chain seq x y z
N ILE A 1 -33.86 7.40 21.94
CA ILE A 1 -32.41 7.07 21.91
C ILE A 1 -31.80 7.93 20.82
N ASP A 2 -30.77 8.72 21.13
CA ASP A 2 -30.04 9.52 20.14
C ASP A 2 -29.58 8.61 18.98
N GLN A 3 -29.73 9.05 17.73
CA GLN A 3 -29.35 8.28 16.54
C GLN A 3 -27.90 7.78 16.60
N MET A 4 -26.98 8.55 17.20
CA MET A 4 -25.58 8.13 17.34
C MET A 4 -25.40 6.89 18.23
N MET A 5 -26.33 6.67 19.15
CA MET A 5 -26.27 5.60 20.16
C MET A 5 -26.82 4.28 19.67
N VAL A 6 -27.55 4.30 18.54
CA VAL A 6 -28.05 3.09 17.86
C VAL A 6 -26.88 2.20 17.42
N ASN A 7 -25.72 2.79 17.13
CA ASN A 7 -24.51 2.05 16.75
C ASN A 7 -24.09 1.02 17.81
N THR A 8 -24.06 1.40 19.09
CA THR A 8 -23.66 0.52 20.19
C THR A 8 -24.62 -0.67 20.33
N ILE A 9 -25.93 -0.41 20.19
CA ILE A 9 -26.98 -1.43 20.21
C ILE A 9 -26.80 -2.40 19.03
N ALA A 10 -26.63 -1.85 17.82
CA ALA A 10 -26.51 -2.64 16.59
C ALA A 10 -25.25 -3.52 16.60
N VAL A 11 -24.11 -3.00 17.07
CA VAL A 11 -22.87 -3.78 17.19
C VAL A 11 -23.04 -4.89 18.22
N ALA A 12 -23.61 -4.61 19.40
CA ALA A 12 -23.83 -5.64 20.41
C ALA A 12 -24.81 -6.74 19.95
N ALA A 13 -25.90 -6.34 19.28
CA ALA A 13 -26.83 -7.28 18.67
C ALA A 13 -26.14 -8.16 17.61
N SER A 14 -25.27 -7.58 16.79
CA SER A 14 -24.50 -8.31 15.79
C SER A 14 -23.54 -9.31 16.44
N ILE A 15 -22.86 -8.92 17.53
CA ILE A 15 -21.97 -9.80 18.30
C ILE A 15 -22.75 -11.00 18.86
N ALA A 16 -23.96 -10.77 19.42
CA ALA A 16 -24.82 -11.84 19.89
C ALA A 16 -25.21 -12.83 18.78
N LEU A 17 -25.65 -12.32 17.63
CA LEU A 17 -26.03 -13.14 16.47
C LEU A 17 -24.86 -13.89 15.86
N LEU A 18 -23.62 -13.39 16.02
CA LEU A 18 -22.40 -14.01 15.53
C LEU A 18 -21.67 -14.85 16.59
N GLY A 19 -22.30 -15.12 17.74
CA GLY A 19 -21.79 -16.02 18.77
C GLY A 19 -20.60 -15.47 19.57
N GLY A 20 -20.45 -14.14 19.58
CA GLY A 20 -19.39 -13.45 20.30
C GLY A 20 -19.70 -13.17 21.78
N ASP A 21 -18.65 -12.90 22.54
CA ASP A 21 -18.71 -12.58 23.97
C ASP A 21 -18.92 -11.07 24.19
N LEU A 22 -20.03 -10.70 24.84
CA LEU A 22 -20.36 -9.31 25.16
C LEU A 22 -19.25 -8.64 25.97
N ASN A 23 -18.59 -9.37 26.89
CA ASN A 23 -17.56 -8.80 27.76
C ASN A 23 -16.38 -8.22 26.96
N VAL A 24 -16.05 -8.81 25.80
CA VAL A 24 -15.00 -8.30 24.92
C VAL A 24 -15.39 -6.93 24.36
N PHE A 25 -16.65 -6.75 23.98
CA PHE A 25 -17.14 -5.47 23.47
C PHE A 25 -17.27 -4.42 24.58
N GLU A 26 -17.71 -4.81 25.77
CA GLU A 26 -17.73 -3.93 26.94
C GLU A 26 -16.34 -3.38 27.25
N GLN A 27 -15.30 -4.22 27.21
CA GLN A 27 -13.91 -3.78 27.37
C GLN A 27 -13.48 -2.78 26.29
N LEU A 28 -13.89 -2.98 25.03
CA LEU A 28 -13.61 -2.05 23.94
C LEU A 28 -14.35 -0.71 24.11
N ILE A 29 -15.60 -0.73 24.59
CA ILE A 29 -16.36 0.48 24.95
C ILE A 29 -15.62 1.27 26.03
N HIS A 30 -15.16 0.59 27.09
CA HIS A 30 -14.33 1.23 28.12
C HIS A 30 -13.10 1.91 27.49
N GLN A 31 -12.30 1.17 26.72
CA GLN A 31 -11.07 1.70 26.10
C GLN A 31 -11.34 2.91 25.18
N GLN A 32 -12.42 2.86 24.41
CA GLN A 32 -12.75 3.90 23.44
C GLN A 32 -13.28 5.19 24.10
N PHE A 33 -14.08 5.05 25.16
CA PHE A 33 -14.81 6.18 25.76
C PHE A 33 -14.30 6.61 27.13
N ASP A 34 -13.28 5.96 27.69
CA ASP A 34 -12.68 6.28 29.01
C ASP A 34 -12.41 7.79 29.17
N ARG A 35 -11.81 8.41 28.15
CA ARG A 35 -11.49 9.85 28.15
C ARG A 35 -12.71 10.78 28.16
N LYS A 36 -13.90 10.27 27.81
CA LYS A 36 -15.16 11.02 27.84
C LYS A 36 -15.90 10.91 29.19
N GLY A 37 -15.40 10.08 30.11
CA GLY A 37 -15.88 9.95 31.47
C GLY A 37 -16.83 8.77 31.71
N GLU A 38 -16.89 8.36 32.98
CA GLU A 38 -17.54 7.13 33.44
C GLU A 38 -19.05 7.07 33.14
N ASP A 39 -19.75 8.21 33.14
CA ASP A 39 -21.18 8.27 32.80
C ASP A 39 -21.43 7.88 31.34
N VAL A 40 -20.57 8.33 30.41
CA VAL A 40 -20.67 8.01 28.97
C VAL A 40 -20.39 6.54 28.73
N VAL A 41 -19.40 5.99 29.43
CA VAL A 41 -19.05 4.57 29.38
C VAL A 41 -20.22 3.73 29.88
N ASN A 42 -20.71 3.96 31.10
CA ASN A 42 -21.82 3.21 31.69
C ASN A 42 -23.11 3.32 30.87
N PHE A 43 -23.33 4.47 30.24
CA PHE A 43 -24.44 4.64 29.31
C PHE A 43 -24.31 3.71 28.08
N ASN A 44 -23.15 3.66 27.44
CA ASN A 44 -22.90 2.78 26.30
C ASN A 44 -22.95 1.28 26.68
N LEU A 45 -22.45 0.90 27.86
CA LEU A 45 -22.52 -0.48 28.35
C LEU A 45 -23.98 -0.95 28.51
N ARG A 46 -24.85 -0.08 29.05
CA ARG A 46 -26.29 -0.38 29.15
C ARG A 46 -26.92 -0.61 27.78
N LEU A 47 -26.58 0.22 26.79
CA LEU A 47 -27.08 0.07 25.42
C LEU A 47 -26.56 -1.21 24.75
N ALA A 48 -25.28 -1.53 24.94
CA ALA A 48 -24.70 -2.76 24.44
C ALA A 48 -25.42 -3.99 25.01
N LYS A 49 -25.66 -4.00 26.33
CA LYS A 49 -26.41 -5.07 26.98
C LYS A 49 -27.83 -5.21 26.44
N ILE A 50 -28.56 -4.11 26.26
CA ILE A 50 -29.91 -4.12 25.67
C ILE A 50 -29.88 -4.76 24.28
N GLY A 51 -28.97 -4.33 23.40
CA GLY A 51 -28.87 -4.87 22.04
C GLY A 51 -28.51 -6.34 22.01
N TYR A 52 -27.57 -6.75 22.86
CA TYR A 52 -27.14 -8.15 22.99
C TYR A 52 -28.27 -9.04 23.51
N ASP A 53 -28.92 -8.67 24.62
CA ASP A 53 -29.98 -9.44 25.26
C ASP A 53 -31.19 -9.60 24.33
N GLU A 54 -31.54 -8.56 23.57
CA GLU A 54 -32.66 -8.61 22.64
C GLU A 54 -32.36 -9.51 21.44
N ALA A 55 -31.16 -9.40 20.86
CA ALA A 55 -30.72 -10.31 19.80
C ALA A 55 -30.67 -11.77 20.28
N MET A 56 -30.29 -12.02 21.53
CA MET A 56 -30.28 -13.36 22.11
C MET A 56 -31.68 -13.97 22.28
N LYS A 57 -32.72 -13.16 22.48
CA LYS A 57 -34.12 -13.62 22.53
C LYS A 57 -34.73 -13.83 21.15
N SER A 58 -34.13 -13.25 20.10
CA SER A 58 -34.66 -13.34 18.75
C SER A 58 -34.62 -14.77 18.19
N THR A 59 -35.51 -15.05 17.23
CA THR A 59 -35.54 -16.30 16.45
C THR A 59 -34.61 -16.28 15.24
N LEU A 60 -33.79 -15.22 15.10
CA LEU A 60 -32.85 -15.09 14.00
C LEU A 60 -31.78 -16.18 14.06
N LEU A 61 -31.23 -16.53 12.89
CA LEU A 61 -30.14 -17.49 12.79
C LEU A 61 -28.92 -16.95 13.55
N LYS A 62 -28.42 -17.76 14.49
CA LYS A 62 -27.19 -17.50 15.21
C LYS A 62 -26.05 -18.28 14.57
N LEU A 63 -24.94 -17.60 14.34
CA LEU A 63 -23.71 -18.15 13.78
C LEU A 63 -22.63 -18.18 14.89
N ASP A 64 -21.68 -19.11 14.83
CA ASP A 64 -20.59 -19.23 15.81
C ASP A 64 -19.26 -18.66 15.29
N ILE A 65 -19.32 -17.60 14.47
CA ILE A 65 -18.14 -17.06 13.75
C ILE A 65 -17.20 -16.31 14.69
N LEU A 66 -17.73 -15.59 15.68
CA LEU A 66 -16.95 -14.82 16.66
C LEU A 66 -16.70 -15.58 17.96
N LYS A 67 -16.94 -16.90 17.97
CA LYS A 67 -16.69 -17.73 19.15
C LYS A 67 -15.23 -17.64 19.55
N LYS A 68 -14.99 -17.46 20.85
CA LYS A 68 -13.63 -17.42 21.41
C LYS A 68 -12.87 -18.68 21.03
N LYS A 69 -11.66 -18.51 20.50
CA LYS A 69 -10.76 -19.60 20.13
C LYS A 69 -9.90 -19.99 21.34
N ASP A 70 -9.61 -21.29 21.48
CA ASP A 70 -8.83 -21.83 22.61
C ASP A 70 -7.37 -21.39 22.60
N VAL A 71 -6.79 -21.18 21.41
CA VAL A 71 -5.43 -20.70 21.21
C VAL A 71 -5.47 -19.40 20.42
N VAL A 72 -5.01 -18.31 21.03
CA VAL A 72 -4.94 -16.99 20.39
C VAL A 72 -3.49 -16.56 20.37
N LYS A 73 -2.86 -16.62 19.19
CA LYS A 73 -1.62 -15.88 18.95
C LYS A 73 -1.91 -14.39 19.08
N GLN A 74 -0.97 -13.61 19.61
CA GLN A 74 -1.12 -12.16 19.63
C GLN A 74 -1.17 -11.64 18.19
N LYS A 75 -2.24 -10.92 17.86
CA LYS A 75 -2.46 -10.29 16.57
C LYS A 75 -2.28 -8.79 16.68
N MET A 76 -1.91 -8.15 15.57
CA MET A 76 -2.04 -6.70 15.41
C MET A 76 -3.38 -6.37 14.73
N VAL A 77 -3.77 -5.10 14.75
CA VAL A 77 -4.77 -4.56 13.81
C VAL A 77 -4.07 -3.40 13.15
N ILE A 78 -3.80 -3.51 11.85
CA ILE A 78 -2.96 -2.56 11.13
C ILE A 78 -3.46 -2.33 9.71
N ALA A 79 -3.47 -1.08 9.28
CA ALA A 79 -3.73 -0.69 7.90
C ALA A 79 -2.47 -0.69 7.04
N GLY A 80 -2.60 -0.75 5.71
CA GLY A 80 -1.45 -0.71 4.79
C GLY A 80 -0.56 0.52 4.98
N ASN A 81 -1.15 1.71 5.18
CA ASN A 81 -0.36 2.91 5.44
C ASN A 81 0.43 2.87 6.76
N GLU A 82 -0.13 2.27 7.81
CA GLU A 82 0.57 2.09 9.08
C GLU A 82 1.70 1.06 8.93
N ALA A 83 1.47 0.01 8.14
CA ALA A 83 2.50 -0.95 7.76
C ALA A 83 3.64 -0.30 6.96
N TYR A 84 3.33 0.62 6.03
CA TYR A 84 4.36 1.42 5.36
C TYR A 84 5.17 2.24 6.37
N CYS A 85 4.51 2.88 7.34
CA CYS A 85 5.18 3.64 8.40
C CYS A 85 6.14 2.76 9.22
N LEU A 86 5.70 1.56 9.62
CA LEU A 86 6.55 0.61 10.35
C LEU A 86 7.76 0.19 9.51
N GLY A 87 7.55 -0.15 8.24
CA GLY A 87 8.64 -0.50 7.32
C GLY A 87 9.63 0.65 7.12
N ALA A 88 9.14 1.88 6.95
CA ALA A 88 9.99 3.05 6.81
C ALA A 88 10.83 3.33 8.07
N MET A 89 10.24 3.19 9.26
CA MET A 89 10.98 3.37 10.51
C MET A 89 12.03 2.28 10.74
N ALA A 90 11.68 1.02 10.46
CA ALA A 90 12.64 -0.09 10.55
C ALA A 90 13.78 0.04 9.55
N ALA A 91 13.52 0.67 8.41
CA ALA A 91 14.52 0.99 7.41
C ALA A 91 15.35 2.25 7.74
N ASP A 92 15.24 2.84 8.94
CA ASP A 92 15.96 4.06 9.32
C ASP A 92 15.65 5.27 8.42
N CYS A 93 14.40 5.39 7.95
CA CYS A 93 13.93 6.64 7.35
C CYS A 93 13.89 7.75 8.43
N ARG A 94 14.55 8.88 8.15
CA ARG A 94 14.59 10.04 9.08
C ARG A 94 14.04 11.33 8.47
N TYR A 95 13.57 11.30 7.23
CA TYR A 95 12.89 12.42 6.60
C TYR A 95 11.68 11.93 5.80
N TYR A 96 10.50 12.45 6.13
CA TYR A 96 9.29 12.22 5.34
C TYR A 96 8.63 13.55 5.00
N ALA A 97 8.28 13.76 3.73
CA ALA A 97 7.51 14.93 3.30
C ALA A 97 6.32 14.50 2.45
N SER A 98 5.15 15.10 2.71
CA SER A 98 3.95 14.82 1.92
C SER A 98 3.00 16.00 1.96
N TYR A 99 2.44 16.35 0.81
CA TYR A 99 1.26 17.18 0.71
C TYR A 99 0.02 16.27 0.80
N PRO A 100 -0.94 16.53 1.70
CA PRO A 100 -2.06 15.62 1.96
C PRO A 100 -2.87 15.30 0.70
N MET A 101 -2.81 14.03 0.28
CA MET A 101 -3.66 13.49 -0.77
C MET A 101 -4.13 12.09 -0.42
N THR A 102 -5.45 11.89 -0.34
CA THR A 102 -6.06 10.57 -0.12
C THR A 102 -5.63 9.61 -1.23
N PRO A 103 -5.25 8.36 -0.92
CA PRO A 103 -5.26 7.70 0.40
C PRO A 103 -3.94 7.78 1.18
N ALA A 104 -2.90 8.49 0.71
CA ALA A 104 -1.59 8.52 1.37
C ALA A 104 -1.54 9.39 2.65
N SER A 105 -2.52 10.26 2.88
CA SER A 105 -2.49 11.27 3.96
C SER A 105 -2.27 10.69 5.36
N SER A 106 -2.74 9.47 5.66
CA SER A 106 -2.56 8.90 7.01
C SER A 106 -1.10 8.56 7.32
N VAL A 107 -0.24 8.36 6.32
CA VAL A 107 1.20 8.19 6.53
C VAL A 107 1.81 9.44 7.15
N LEU A 108 1.44 10.63 6.65
CA LEU A 108 1.90 11.91 7.19
C LEU A 108 1.51 12.05 8.67
N THR A 109 0.24 11.78 9.01
CA THR A 109 -0.24 11.92 10.39
C THR A 109 0.41 10.90 11.32
N THR A 110 0.57 9.65 10.88
CA THR A 110 1.17 8.58 11.69
C THR A 110 2.65 8.85 11.96
N LEU A 111 3.43 9.17 10.92
CA LEU A 111 4.85 9.50 11.11
C LEU A 111 5.03 10.79 11.91
N ALA A 112 4.18 11.81 11.72
CA ALA A 112 4.21 13.03 12.53
C ALA A 112 3.98 12.75 14.02
N ALA A 113 3.08 11.82 14.35
CA ALA A 113 2.87 11.39 15.73
C ALA A 113 4.10 10.63 16.31
N TRP A 114 4.89 9.99 15.46
CA TRP A 114 6.06 9.20 15.84
C TRP A 114 7.38 9.98 15.79
N GLN A 115 7.36 11.23 15.30
CA GLN A 115 8.55 11.95 14.89
C GLN A 115 9.57 12.17 16.01
N THR A 116 9.09 12.57 17.20
CA THR A 116 9.92 12.85 18.37
C THR A 116 10.58 11.58 18.90
N THR A 117 9.79 10.50 19.01
CA THR A 117 10.26 9.21 19.52
C THR A 117 11.32 8.59 18.60
N ASN A 118 11.19 8.79 17.29
CA ASN A 118 12.05 8.18 16.28
C ASN A 118 13.12 9.13 15.71
N GLN A 119 13.24 10.36 16.26
CA GLN A 119 14.20 11.37 15.82
C GLN A 119 14.18 11.60 14.29
N MET A 120 12.96 11.66 13.72
CA MET A 120 12.76 11.93 12.31
C MET A 120 12.16 13.33 12.11
N VAL A 121 12.37 13.88 10.92
CA VAL A 121 11.71 15.09 10.46
C VAL A 121 10.53 14.72 9.60
N VAL A 122 9.35 15.21 9.95
CA VAL A 122 8.13 15.07 9.16
C VAL A 122 7.67 16.45 8.71
N ARG A 123 7.56 16.65 7.40
CA ARG A 123 7.21 17.95 6.82
C ARG A 123 5.89 17.86 6.05
N HIS A 124 4.99 18.79 6.35
CA HIS A 124 3.85 19.14 5.54
C HIS A 124 4.21 20.40 4.74
N PRO A 125 4.63 20.28 3.48
CA PRO A 125 4.97 21.41 2.62
C PRO A 125 3.73 21.99 1.95
N GLU A 126 3.93 23.04 1.16
CA GLU A 126 2.90 23.78 0.43
C GLU A 126 2.31 23.02 -0.78
N ASP A 127 3.06 22.11 -1.39
CA ASP A 127 2.65 21.28 -2.53
C ASP A 127 3.55 20.04 -2.71
N GLU A 128 3.23 19.18 -3.68
CA GLU A 128 4.01 17.99 -4.01
C GLU A 128 5.40 18.28 -4.58
N LEU A 129 5.61 19.45 -5.22
CA LEU A 129 6.92 19.84 -5.75
C LEU A 129 7.90 20.11 -4.60
N SER A 130 7.46 20.86 -3.60
CA SER A 130 8.21 21.16 -2.38
C SER A 130 8.42 19.88 -1.56
N ALA A 131 7.45 18.97 -1.52
CA ALA A 131 7.59 17.67 -0.87
C ALA A 131 8.77 16.87 -1.43
N ILE A 132 8.78 16.58 -2.73
CA ILE A 132 9.82 15.74 -3.32
C ILE A 132 11.20 16.43 -3.35
N ASN A 133 11.25 17.73 -3.67
CA ASN A 133 12.53 18.44 -3.72
C ASN A 133 13.18 18.57 -2.34
N SER A 134 12.38 18.77 -1.28
CA SER A 134 12.90 18.77 0.09
C SER A 134 13.42 17.40 0.52
N ALA A 135 12.74 16.31 0.12
CA ALA A 135 13.18 14.95 0.38
C ALA A 135 14.48 14.61 -0.38
N LEU A 136 14.65 15.07 -1.62
CA LEU A 136 15.90 14.92 -2.37
C LEU A 136 17.05 15.68 -1.69
N GLY A 137 16.80 16.88 -1.17
CA GLY A 137 17.78 17.63 -0.39
C GLY A 137 18.19 16.88 0.89
N ALA A 138 17.24 16.28 1.61
CA ALA A 138 17.52 15.45 2.78
C ALA A 138 18.34 14.20 2.42
N SER A 139 18.00 13.53 1.31
CA SER A 139 18.73 12.37 0.80
C SER A 139 20.16 12.70 0.39
N PHE A 140 20.35 13.81 -0.33
CA PHE A 140 21.68 14.33 -0.66
C PHE A 140 22.51 14.60 0.60
N ALA A 141 21.88 15.07 1.68
CA ALA A 141 22.54 15.27 2.98
C ALA A 141 22.83 13.98 3.77
N GLY A 142 22.56 12.79 3.20
CA GLY A 142 22.88 11.48 3.77
C GLY A 142 21.74 10.83 4.57
N VAL A 143 20.53 11.38 4.53
CA VAL A 143 19.37 10.86 5.28
C VAL A 143 18.50 10.00 4.38
N ARG A 144 18.08 8.81 4.83
CA ARG A 144 17.02 8.07 4.13
C ARG A 144 15.72 8.87 4.14
N ALA A 145 15.32 9.32 2.97
CA ALA A 145 14.18 10.19 2.76
C ALA A 145 13.06 9.49 1.97
N SER A 146 11.83 9.86 2.27
CA SER A 146 10.65 9.36 1.57
C SER A 146 9.61 10.46 1.35
N VAL A 147 8.80 10.26 0.31
CA VAL A 147 7.56 11.01 0.09
C VAL A 147 6.40 10.06 -0.13
N GLY A 148 5.18 10.51 0.18
CA GLY A 148 3.96 9.78 -0.14
C GLY A 148 2.95 10.67 -0.84
N THR A 149 2.28 10.11 -1.86
CA THR A 149 1.29 10.80 -2.68
C THR A 149 0.36 9.79 -3.36
N SER A 150 -0.49 10.27 -4.27
CA SER A 150 -1.32 9.47 -5.18
C SER A 150 -1.21 10.06 -6.61
N GLY A 151 -1.95 9.54 -7.60
CA GLY A 151 -1.68 9.77 -9.03
C GLY A 151 -1.50 11.24 -9.45
N GLY A 152 -2.42 12.13 -9.06
CA GLY A 152 -2.32 13.58 -9.37
C GLY A 152 -1.07 14.28 -8.80
N GLY A 153 -0.74 14.04 -7.53
CA GLY A 153 0.44 14.62 -6.90
C GLY A 153 1.74 14.00 -7.42
N PHE A 154 1.72 12.70 -7.74
CA PHE A 154 2.82 12.02 -8.40
C PHE A 154 3.13 12.62 -9.79
N ALA A 155 2.12 13.11 -10.53
CA ALA A 155 2.33 13.86 -11.77
C ALA A 155 3.16 15.13 -11.60
N LEU A 156 2.96 15.87 -10.51
CA LEU A 156 3.77 17.03 -10.18
C LEU A 156 5.21 16.63 -9.84
N MET A 157 5.41 15.47 -9.22
CA MET A 157 6.74 14.99 -8.81
C MET A 157 7.63 14.52 -9.97
N THR A 158 7.09 14.29 -11.17
CA THR A 158 7.81 13.62 -12.27
C THR A 158 9.12 14.28 -12.69
N GLU A 159 9.21 15.61 -12.65
CA GLU A 159 10.46 16.34 -12.95
C GLU A 159 11.55 16.01 -11.91
N ALA A 160 11.21 16.04 -10.62
CA ALA A 160 12.14 15.74 -9.55
C ALA A 160 12.56 14.26 -9.55
N ILE A 161 11.70 13.34 -10.01
CA ILE A 161 12.06 11.93 -10.22
C ILE A 161 13.14 11.82 -11.31
N SER A 162 13.04 12.57 -12.41
CA SER A 162 14.12 12.66 -13.41
C SER A 162 15.40 13.21 -12.80
N TYR A 163 15.31 14.27 -11.98
CA TYR A 163 16.46 14.84 -11.29
C TYR A 163 17.14 13.81 -10.37
N ALA A 164 16.37 13.06 -9.59
CA ALA A 164 16.88 11.99 -8.74
C ALA A 164 17.61 10.90 -9.53
N GLY A 165 17.12 10.59 -10.73
CA GLY A 165 17.74 9.65 -11.66
C GLY A 165 19.09 10.10 -12.19
N ILE A 166 19.17 11.33 -12.73
CA ILE A 166 20.43 11.87 -13.28
C ILE A 166 21.44 12.15 -12.18
N ALA A 167 21.01 12.69 -11.03
CA ALA A 167 21.88 12.99 -9.90
C ALA A 167 22.26 11.76 -9.07
N GLU A 168 21.65 10.59 -9.34
CA GLU A 168 21.83 9.33 -8.61
C GLU A 168 21.57 9.49 -7.11
N ILE A 169 20.45 10.12 -6.75
CA ILE A 169 20.04 10.37 -5.36
C ILE A 169 19.02 9.29 -4.94
N PRO A 170 19.30 8.50 -3.89
CA PRO A 170 18.34 7.56 -3.31
C PRO A 170 17.03 8.24 -2.91
N LEU A 171 15.87 7.69 -3.28
CA LEU A 171 14.58 8.19 -2.79
C LEU A 171 13.54 7.08 -2.80
N VAL A 172 12.76 6.94 -1.73
CA VAL A 172 11.59 6.06 -1.72
C VAL A 172 10.32 6.88 -1.89
N ILE A 173 9.46 6.48 -2.82
CA ILE A 173 8.19 7.16 -3.12
C ILE A 173 7.04 6.17 -2.88
N LEU A 174 6.14 6.48 -1.94
CA LEU A 174 4.86 5.77 -1.84
C LEU A 174 3.87 6.37 -2.85
N LEU A 175 3.52 5.58 -3.87
CA LEU A 175 2.42 5.87 -4.78
C LEU A 175 1.20 5.08 -4.35
N ALA A 176 0.31 5.71 -3.58
CA ALA A 176 -0.93 5.09 -3.13
C ALA A 176 -2.05 5.41 -4.14
N MET A 177 -2.27 4.51 -5.09
CA MET A 177 -3.15 4.72 -6.24
C MET A 177 -4.62 4.83 -5.86
N ARG A 178 -5.37 5.59 -6.66
CA ARG A 178 -6.83 5.74 -6.59
C ARG A 178 -7.35 5.97 -8.01
N PRO A 179 -8.66 5.79 -8.29
CA PRO A 179 -9.21 6.00 -9.62
C PRO A 179 -8.87 7.39 -10.15
N GLY A 180 -8.26 7.42 -11.33
CA GLY A 180 -8.07 8.61 -12.15
C GLY A 180 -9.09 8.67 -13.31
N PRO A 181 -8.80 9.43 -14.38
CA PRO A 181 -7.75 10.43 -14.52
C PRO A 181 -8.06 11.71 -13.72
N ALA A 182 -7.06 12.59 -13.60
CA ALA A 182 -7.14 13.85 -12.83
C ALA A 182 -7.58 13.61 -11.38
N THR A 183 -8.62 14.30 -10.89
CA THR A 183 -9.15 14.08 -9.54
C THR A 183 -9.71 12.67 -9.37
N GLY A 184 -10.34 12.15 -10.44
CA GLY A 184 -11.03 10.87 -10.48
C GLY A 184 -12.01 10.66 -9.32
N VAL A 185 -11.93 9.52 -8.64
CA VAL A 185 -12.77 9.18 -7.48
C VAL A 185 -11.89 8.96 -6.24
N PRO A 186 -11.55 10.02 -5.48
CA PRO A 186 -10.50 9.98 -4.46
C PRO A 186 -10.69 8.95 -3.36
N THR A 187 -11.94 8.56 -3.10
CA THR A 187 -12.32 7.69 -1.99
C THR A 187 -12.54 6.24 -2.42
N TRP A 188 -12.21 5.87 -3.65
CA TRP A 188 -12.37 4.52 -4.22
C TRP A 188 -10.99 3.94 -4.62
N THR A 189 -10.93 2.66 -5.02
CA THR A 189 -9.67 1.96 -5.31
C THR A 189 -9.50 1.68 -6.79
N GLU A 190 -8.28 1.83 -7.30
CA GLU A 190 -7.89 1.43 -8.66
C GLU A 190 -6.37 1.27 -8.71
N GLN A 191 -5.88 0.41 -9.60
CA GLN A 191 -4.46 0.19 -9.90
C GLN A 191 -4.13 0.73 -11.31
N GLY A 192 -4.62 1.94 -11.59
CA GLY A 192 -4.56 2.57 -12.91
C GLY A 192 -3.29 3.38 -13.20
N ASP A 193 -2.37 3.48 -12.25
CA ASP A 193 -1.17 4.33 -12.37
C ASP A 193 0.12 3.53 -12.61
N LEU A 194 0.06 2.21 -12.85
CA LEU A 194 1.25 1.37 -12.97
C LEU A 194 2.20 1.83 -14.07
N LEU A 195 1.73 1.89 -15.33
CA LEU A 195 2.58 2.30 -16.45
C LEU A 195 3.04 3.75 -16.28
N PHE A 196 2.19 4.60 -15.70
CA PHE A 196 2.55 5.97 -15.40
C PHE A 196 3.71 6.05 -14.40
N GLY A 197 3.66 5.30 -13.29
CA GLY A 197 4.74 5.24 -12.31
C GLY A 197 6.03 4.62 -12.87
N VAL A 198 5.92 3.57 -13.69
CA VAL A 198 7.06 2.94 -14.37
C VAL A 198 7.75 3.89 -15.33
N HIS A 199 7.00 4.63 -16.13
CA HIS A 199 7.51 5.57 -17.14
C HIS A 199 7.64 7.01 -16.63
N ALA A 200 7.59 7.23 -15.31
CA ALA A 200 7.68 8.55 -14.72
C ALA A 200 9.07 9.18 -14.91
N GLY A 201 9.06 10.46 -15.29
CA GLY A 201 10.26 11.25 -15.56
C GLY A 201 10.68 11.22 -17.03
N HIS A 202 11.11 12.36 -17.55
CA HIS A 202 11.71 12.48 -18.87
C HIS A 202 13.13 11.90 -18.88
N GLY A 203 13.53 11.34 -20.03
CA GLY A 203 14.81 10.62 -20.18
C GLY A 203 14.77 9.18 -19.66
N GLU A 204 15.89 8.49 -19.79
CA GLU A 204 16.04 7.09 -19.37
C GLU A 204 16.98 7.00 -18.17
N PHE A 205 16.51 6.39 -17.09
CA PHE A 205 17.28 6.18 -15.88
C PHE A 205 16.70 5.02 -15.07
N PRO A 206 17.53 4.31 -14.28
CA PRO A 206 17.06 3.22 -13.44
C PRO A 206 16.01 3.69 -12.44
N LYS A 207 14.96 2.90 -12.28
CA LYS A 207 14.01 3.00 -11.17
C LYS A 207 13.55 1.61 -10.84
N MET A 208 13.19 1.36 -9.59
CA MET A 208 12.53 0.11 -9.21
C MET A 208 11.10 0.38 -8.75
N VAL A 209 10.21 -0.57 -9.01
CA VAL A 209 8.81 -0.54 -8.57
C VAL A 209 8.51 -1.82 -7.83
N LEU A 210 8.12 -1.68 -6.56
CA LEU A 210 7.67 -2.76 -5.70
C LEU A 210 6.17 -2.60 -5.41
N ALA A 211 5.41 -3.68 -5.40
CA ALA A 211 3.96 -3.65 -5.17
C ALA A 211 3.52 -4.72 -4.15
N PRO A 212 3.37 -4.36 -2.86
CA PRO A 212 2.87 -5.27 -1.85
C PRO A 212 1.41 -5.69 -2.08
N GLY A 213 1.09 -6.95 -1.77
CA GLY A 213 -0.27 -7.47 -1.83
C GLY A 213 -1.03 -7.46 -0.51
N ASP A 214 -0.35 -7.28 0.61
CA ASP A 214 -0.94 -7.16 1.96
C ASP A 214 -0.04 -6.32 2.89
N SER A 215 -0.46 -6.10 4.13
CA SER A 215 0.30 -5.26 5.08
C SER A 215 1.60 -5.90 5.55
N GLU A 216 1.75 -7.23 5.49
CA GLU A 216 3.02 -7.88 5.84
C GLU A 216 4.06 -7.62 4.74
N GLU A 217 3.66 -7.79 3.49
CA GLU A 217 4.48 -7.44 2.32
C GLU A 217 4.73 -5.93 2.23
N MET A 218 3.80 -5.09 2.67
CA MET A 218 4.02 -3.64 2.74
C MET A 218 5.18 -3.30 3.66
N ILE A 219 5.29 -3.92 4.84
CA ILE A 219 6.42 -3.70 5.75
C ILE A 219 7.72 -4.21 5.10
N GLU A 220 7.70 -5.46 4.60
CA GLU A 220 8.85 -6.12 3.96
C GLU A 220 9.42 -5.30 2.79
N LEU A 221 8.56 -4.98 1.82
CA LEU A 221 8.95 -4.30 0.59
C LEU A 221 9.26 -2.83 0.83
N THR A 222 8.68 -2.18 1.85
CA THR A 222 9.10 -0.83 2.21
C THR A 222 10.52 -0.84 2.75
N MET A 223 10.86 -1.76 3.66
CA MET A 223 12.24 -1.90 4.13
C MET A 223 13.21 -2.18 2.99
N LYS A 224 12.83 -3.11 2.10
CA LYS A 224 13.61 -3.43 0.92
C LYS A 224 13.74 -2.23 -0.03
N ALA A 225 12.70 -1.42 -0.20
CA ALA A 225 12.75 -0.25 -1.07
C ALA A 225 13.84 0.75 -0.65
N PHE A 226 14.00 1.01 0.65
CA PHE A 226 15.07 1.89 1.14
C PHE A 226 16.46 1.29 0.93
N ASP A 227 16.62 -0.02 1.14
CA ASP A 227 17.88 -0.70 0.85
C ASP A 227 18.23 -0.65 -0.65
N LEU A 228 17.25 -0.89 -1.52
CA LEU A 228 17.45 -0.79 -2.97
C LEU A 228 17.78 0.64 -3.40
N ALA A 229 17.09 1.64 -2.83
CA ALA A 229 17.34 3.04 -3.14
C ALA A 229 18.79 3.43 -2.81
N ASP A 230 19.30 3.04 -1.63
CA ASP A 230 20.67 3.33 -1.20
C ASP A 230 21.72 2.52 -1.99
N VAL A 231 21.48 1.22 -2.18
CA VAL A 231 22.42 0.30 -2.86
C VAL A 231 22.60 0.70 -4.32
N TYR A 232 21.51 1.04 -5.00
CA TYR A 232 21.53 1.37 -6.42
C TYR A 232 21.54 2.88 -6.69
N GLN A 233 21.44 3.71 -5.66
CA GLN A 233 21.45 5.18 -5.76
C GLN A 233 20.44 5.67 -6.80
N THR A 234 19.19 5.28 -6.62
CA THR A 234 18.12 5.55 -7.58
C THR A 234 16.74 5.57 -6.92
N PRO A 235 15.71 6.17 -7.55
CA PRO A 235 14.36 6.16 -7.01
C PRO A 235 13.75 4.76 -6.97
N VAL A 236 13.07 4.45 -5.86
CA VAL A 236 12.27 3.24 -5.71
C VAL A 236 10.84 3.62 -5.35
N ILE A 237 9.89 3.15 -6.15
CA ILE A 237 8.47 3.41 -5.96
C ILE A 237 7.85 2.19 -5.26
N VAL A 238 7.23 2.40 -4.11
CA VAL A 238 6.34 1.43 -3.48
C VAL A 238 4.93 1.75 -3.93
N MET A 239 4.34 0.89 -4.75
CA MET A 239 2.98 1.05 -5.25
C MET A 239 1.98 0.38 -4.33
N SER A 240 1.02 1.16 -3.84
CA SER A 240 -0.17 0.67 -3.16
C SER A 240 -1.40 1.16 -3.90
N ASP A 241 -2.57 0.82 -3.39
CA ASP A 241 -3.84 1.40 -3.80
C ASP A 241 -4.67 1.71 -2.55
N LYS A 242 -5.76 2.45 -2.72
CA LYS A 242 -6.63 2.79 -1.60
C LYS A 242 -7.07 1.57 -0.80
N PHE A 243 -7.39 0.47 -1.46
CA PHE A 243 -7.86 -0.73 -0.78
C PHE A 243 -6.82 -1.24 0.22
N LEU A 244 -5.57 -1.44 -0.19
CA LEU A 244 -4.53 -1.84 0.74
C LEU A 244 -4.18 -0.74 1.75
N SER A 245 -4.12 0.52 1.32
CA SER A 245 -3.70 1.66 2.15
C SER A 245 -4.56 1.82 3.41
N GLU A 246 -5.89 1.67 3.27
CA GLU A 246 -6.87 1.95 4.33
C GLU A 246 -7.52 0.69 4.93
N SER A 247 -7.41 -0.49 4.29
CA SER A 247 -7.96 -1.72 4.86
C SER A 247 -7.12 -2.21 6.02
N HIS A 248 -7.80 -2.60 7.10
CA HIS A 248 -7.16 -3.18 8.27
C HIS A 248 -7.10 -4.70 8.15
N ILE A 249 -5.96 -5.27 8.52
CA ILE A 249 -5.81 -6.72 8.67
C ILE A 249 -5.23 -7.07 10.04
N SER A 250 -5.27 -8.36 10.38
CA SER A 250 -4.78 -8.87 11.67
C SER A 250 -3.64 -9.88 11.52
N PRO A 251 -2.42 -9.41 11.19
CA PRO A 251 -1.25 -10.26 11.06
C PRO A 251 -0.78 -10.77 12.42
N ASP A 252 -0.06 -11.89 12.42
CA ASP A 252 0.59 -12.44 13.61
C ASP A 252 1.65 -11.44 14.11
N LYS A 253 1.54 -10.95 15.35
CA LYS A 253 2.47 -9.96 15.90
C LYS A 253 3.90 -10.50 15.93
N GLU A 254 4.09 -11.75 16.34
CA GLU A 254 5.40 -12.40 16.38
C GLU A 254 6.07 -12.43 15.00
N LYS A 255 5.29 -12.62 13.93
CA LYS A 255 5.80 -12.61 12.56
C LYS A 255 6.28 -11.22 12.17
N ILE A 256 5.52 -10.17 12.51
CA ILE A 256 5.93 -8.79 12.29
C ILE A 256 7.17 -8.44 13.11
N ASP A 257 7.19 -8.77 14.40
CA ASP A 257 8.35 -8.52 15.26
C ASP A 257 9.61 -9.20 14.70
N HIS A 258 9.51 -10.45 14.28
CA HIS A 258 10.61 -11.18 13.65
C HIS A 258 11.08 -10.51 12.35
N LEU A 259 10.16 -10.03 11.52
CA LEU A 259 10.47 -9.34 10.28
C LEU A 259 11.24 -8.03 10.55
N LEU A 260 10.79 -7.24 11.53
CA LEU A 260 11.43 -5.97 11.91
C LEU A 260 12.80 -6.19 12.56
N GLN A 261 12.94 -7.16 13.47
CA GLN A 261 14.19 -7.42 14.22
C GLN A 261 15.30 -7.98 13.34
N ASN A 262 14.96 -8.74 12.30
CA ASN A 262 15.95 -9.36 11.41
C ASN A 262 16.35 -8.49 10.22
N HIS A 263 15.69 -7.35 10.03
CA HIS A 263 16.07 -6.43 8.97
C HIS A 263 17.42 -5.78 9.26
N LYS A 264 18.37 -5.96 8.34
CA LYS A 264 19.70 -5.33 8.39
C LYS A 264 19.79 -4.27 7.30
N ILE A 265 19.83 -3.03 7.74
CA ILE A 265 19.93 -1.86 6.86
C ILE A 265 21.16 -1.96 5.94
N ARG A 266 20.95 -1.78 4.64
CA ARG A 266 22.00 -1.74 3.62
C ARG A 266 22.14 -0.33 3.04
N LYS A 267 23.19 0.40 3.44
CA LYS A 267 23.50 1.76 2.94
C LYS A 267 24.27 1.79 1.61
N GLY A 268 24.58 0.64 1.00
CA GLY A 268 25.33 0.59 -0.26
C GLY A 268 26.73 1.21 -0.17
N LYS A 269 27.14 1.92 -1.23
CA LYS A 269 28.43 2.65 -1.31
C LYS A 269 28.31 4.11 -0.79
N ILE A 270 27.43 4.37 0.18
CA ILE A 270 27.31 5.69 0.82
C ILE A 270 28.34 5.78 1.95
N VAL A 271 29.19 6.80 1.92
CA VAL A 271 30.32 6.98 2.86
C VAL A 271 30.31 8.37 3.48
N SER A 272 30.90 8.51 4.67
CA SER A 272 31.08 9.80 5.35
C SER A 272 32.49 10.39 5.17
N ASP A 273 33.41 9.63 4.58
CA ASP A 273 34.78 10.03 4.33
C ASP A 273 35.29 9.40 3.03
N THR A 274 36.21 10.07 2.36
CA THR A 274 36.90 9.59 1.16
C THR A 274 38.33 10.11 1.13
N LYS A 275 39.22 9.33 0.50
CA LYS A 275 40.62 9.73 0.23
C LYS A 275 40.85 10.15 -1.22
N GLU A 276 39.82 10.02 -2.06
CA GLU A 276 39.90 10.32 -3.48
C GLU A 276 39.96 11.84 -3.72
N SER A 277 40.95 12.29 -4.50
CA SER A 277 41.18 13.70 -4.81
C SER A 277 41.74 13.84 -6.24
N PRO A 278 41.01 14.48 -7.19
CA PRO A 278 39.66 15.01 -7.03
C PRO A 278 38.66 13.89 -6.70
N TYR A 279 37.61 14.20 -5.94
CA TYR A 279 36.57 13.24 -5.63
C TYR A 279 35.65 13.06 -6.85
N LEU A 280 35.43 11.81 -7.25
CA LEU A 280 34.68 11.44 -8.45
C LEU A 280 33.32 10.86 -8.06
N ARG A 281 32.34 11.74 -7.79
CA ARG A 281 30.97 11.33 -7.41
C ARG A 281 30.34 10.35 -8.41
N TYR A 282 30.66 10.52 -9.69
CA TYR A 282 30.06 9.76 -10.80
C TYR A 282 31.08 8.86 -11.50
N LYS A 283 32.10 8.40 -10.76
CA LYS A 283 33.12 7.46 -11.23
C LYS A 283 32.52 6.26 -11.96
N LEU A 284 33.09 5.91 -13.11
CA LEU A 284 32.67 4.77 -13.90
C LEU A 284 33.05 3.47 -13.18
N GLU A 285 32.03 2.72 -12.77
CA GLU A 285 32.17 1.46 -12.06
C GLU A 285 31.43 0.35 -12.82
N ASN A 286 31.99 -0.86 -12.82
CA ASN A 286 31.44 -1.99 -13.59
C ASN A 286 30.04 -2.41 -13.12
N ASP A 287 29.73 -2.22 -11.84
CA ASP A 287 28.41 -2.49 -11.27
C ASP A 287 27.44 -1.31 -11.41
N GLY A 288 27.89 -0.21 -12.02
CA GLY A 288 27.13 1.01 -12.25
C GLY A 288 27.01 1.93 -11.04
N VAL A 289 27.53 1.56 -9.86
CA VAL A 289 27.31 2.29 -8.61
C VAL A 289 28.62 2.93 -8.16
N SER A 290 28.67 4.27 -8.19
CA SER A 290 29.82 5.04 -7.67
C SER A 290 29.73 5.19 -6.15
N GLU A 291 30.86 5.46 -5.50
CA GLU A 291 30.84 5.93 -4.10
C GLU A 291 30.06 7.24 -3.98
N MET A 292 29.16 7.35 -2.99
CA MET A 292 28.40 8.58 -2.69
C MET A 292 28.83 9.12 -1.33
N LEU A 293 29.52 10.26 -1.33
CA LEU A 293 29.99 10.92 -0.13
C LEU A 293 28.88 11.78 0.47
N VAL A 294 28.57 11.59 1.74
CA VAL A 294 27.71 12.50 2.50
C VAL A 294 28.42 13.87 2.62
N PRO A 295 27.78 14.98 2.22
CA PRO A 295 28.36 16.31 2.32
C PRO A 295 28.83 16.66 3.73
N GLY A 296 29.98 17.35 3.84
CA GLY A 296 30.54 17.80 5.12
C GLY A 296 32.02 17.45 5.34
N LYS A 297 32.62 16.61 4.47
CA LYS A 297 34.05 16.33 4.52
C LYS A 297 34.86 17.58 4.16
N LYS A 298 35.69 18.05 5.10
CA LYS A 298 36.56 19.23 4.90
C LYS A 298 37.47 19.05 3.68
N GLY A 299 37.43 20.02 2.76
CA GLY A 299 38.31 20.09 1.60
C GLY A 299 37.90 19.22 0.41
N VAL A 300 36.77 18.51 0.51
CA VAL A 300 36.20 17.72 -0.59
C VAL A 300 34.87 18.36 -1.01
N TYR A 301 34.68 18.54 -2.31
CA TYR A 301 33.50 19.18 -2.87
C TYR A 301 33.04 18.39 -4.09
N TYR A 302 31.72 18.29 -4.27
CA TYR A 302 31.11 17.79 -5.50
C TYR A 302 29.74 18.44 -5.67
N GLN A 303 29.18 18.31 -6.87
CA GLN A 303 27.86 18.82 -7.21
C GLN A 303 26.93 17.67 -7.61
N ALA A 304 25.71 17.65 -7.07
CA ALA A 304 24.65 16.81 -7.63
C ALA A 304 23.98 17.54 -8.80
N ASN A 305 24.36 17.18 -10.02
CA ASN A 305 24.04 17.95 -11.23
C ASN A 305 22.82 17.38 -11.96
N SER A 306 21.94 18.26 -12.48
CA SER A 306 20.81 17.88 -13.33
C SER A 306 21.19 17.78 -14.82
N TYR A 307 22.31 18.37 -15.23
CA TYR A 307 22.88 18.21 -16.56
C TYR A 307 23.65 16.89 -16.67
N GLU A 308 23.94 16.44 -17.90
CA GLU A 308 24.92 15.36 -18.08
C GLU A 308 26.29 15.80 -17.60
N HIS A 309 27.05 14.88 -17.01
CA HIS A 309 28.26 15.24 -16.26
C HIS A 309 29.38 14.20 -16.39
N VAL A 310 30.62 14.67 -16.33
CA VAL A 310 31.82 13.82 -16.18
C VAL A 310 31.90 13.23 -14.76
N GLU A 311 32.85 12.33 -14.51
CA GLU A 311 33.01 11.60 -13.24
C GLU A 311 33.15 12.54 -12.01
N ASP A 312 33.74 13.72 -12.19
CA ASP A 312 33.96 14.73 -11.15
C ASP A 312 32.78 15.71 -10.96
N SER A 313 31.64 15.46 -11.62
CA SER A 313 30.38 16.22 -11.56
C SER A 313 30.25 17.45 -12.46
N HIS A 314 31.31 17.89 -13.15
CA HIS A 314 31.20 19.01 -14.07
C HIS A 314 30.30 18.67 -15.27
N THR A 315 29.56 19.67 -15.76
CA THR A 315 28.69 19.53 -16.93
C THR A 315 29.48 19.15 -18.17
N THR A 316 28.90 18.31 -19.02
CA THR A 316 29.50 17.93 -20.31
C THR A 316 28.47 17.81 -21.41
N GLU A 317 28.90 18.08 -22.64
CA GLU A 317 28.18 17.79 -23.89
C GLU A 317 28.98 16.81 -24.77
N ASP A 318 30.10 16.28 -24.25
CA ASP A 318 30.91 15.32 -24.98
C ASP A 318 30.15 14.02 -25.22
N VAL A 319 30.12 13.60 -26.48
CA VAL A 319 29.35 12.43 -26.92
C VAL A 319 29.87 11.14 -26.29
N GLY A 320 31.19 11.01 -26.15
CA GLY A 320 31.82 9.82 -25.57
C GLY A 320 31.51 9.68 -24.08
N VAL A 321 31.69 10.75 -23.32
CA VAL A 321 31.38 10.78 -21.88
C VAL A 321 29.90 10.52 -21.63
N ARG A 322 29.01 11.14 -22.42
CA ARG A 322 27.56 10.90 -22.28
C ARG A 322 27.21 9.43 -22.43
N VAL A 323 27.75 8.74 -23.44
CA VAL A 323 27.52 7.30 -23.63
C VAL A 323 28.02 6.49 -22.43
N GLN A 324 29.21 6.82 -21.92
CA GLN A 324 29.77 6.12 -20.75
C GLN A 324 28.89 6.28 -19.51
N GLN A 325 28.41 7.49 -19.22
CA GLN A 325 27.60 7.76 -18.04
C GLN A 325 26.19 7.17 -18.13
N VAL A 326 25.56 7.22 -19.30
CA VAL A 326 24.30 6.51 -19.55
C VAL A 326 24.48 5.01 -19.34
N ASN A 327 25.54 4.41 -19.90
CA ASN A 327 25.84 2.99 -19.71
C ASN A 327 26.09 2.64 -18.24
N LYS A 328 26.80 3.50 -17.50
CA LYS A 328 27.03 3.34 -16.06
C LYS A 328 25.71 3.29 -15.30
N ARG A 329 24.81 4.26 -15.51
CA ARG A 329 23.49 4.27 -14.87
C ARG A 329 22.72 3.01 -15.23
N ASN A 330 22.69 2.61 -16.49
CA ASN A 330 21.98 1.39 -16.93
C ASN A 330 22.55 0.09 -16.36
N ALA A 331 23.86 0.02 -16.09
CA ALA A 331 24.49 -1.16 -15.49
C ALA A 331 23.92 -1.50 -14.10
N LYS A 332 23.40 -0.51 -13.36
CA LYS A 332 22.73 -0.70 -12.06
C LYS A 332 21.56 -1.68 -12.13
N ILE A 333 20.80 -1.68 -13.24
CA ILE A 333 19.67 -2.59 -13.45
C ILE A 333 20.16 -4.04 -13.53
N GLN A 334 21.28 -4.27 -14.23
CA GLN A 334 21.86 -5.61 -14.35
C GLN A 334 22.39 -6.10 -13.00
N THR A 335 23.01 -5.21 -12.23
CA THR A 335 23.45 -5.50 -10.86
C THR A 335 22.27 -5.85 -9.96
N TYR A 336 21.16 -5.12 -10.07
CA TYR A 336 19.91 -5.41 -9.37
C TYR A 336 19.31 -6.77 -9.73
N PHE A 337 19.21 -7.11 -11.02
CA PHE A 337 18.72 -8.42 -11.46
C PHE A 337 19.55 -9.58 -10.90
N LYS A 338 20.86 -9.41 -10.81
CA LYS A 338 21.76 -10.45 -10.31
C LYS A 338 21.63 -10.66 -8.80
N ASN A 339 21.46 -9.58 -8.03
CA ASN A 339 21.68 -9.61 -6.58
C ASN A 339 20.40 -9.51 -5.76
N ASP A 340 19.36 -8.85 -6.26
CA ASP A 340 18.26 -8.35 -5.42
C ASP A 340 16.85 -8.52 -6.01
N PHE A 341 16.72 -8.78 -7.32
CA PHE A 341 15.44 -9.12 -7.93
C PHE A 341 14.93 -10.46 -7.37
N GLU A 342 13.69 -10.46 -6.88
CA GLU A 342 13.01 -11.66 -6.42
C GLU A 342 12.00 -12.12 -7.46
N LEU A 343 12.00 -13.42 -7.75
CA LEU A 343 10.95 -14.04 -8.54
C LEU A 343 9.58 -13.87 -7.85
N PRO A 344 8.49 -13.77 -8.63
CA PRO A 344 7.15 -13.66 -8.08
C PRO A 344 6.82 -14.84 -7.17
N LYS A 345 6.06 -14.58 -6.10
CA LYS A 345 5.60 -15.61 -5.16
C LYS A 345 4.56 -16.50 -5.85
N ILE A 346 4.63 -17.80 -5.62
CA ILE A 346 3.71 -18.78 -6.18
C ILE A 346 2.84 -19.34 -5.05
N PHE A 347 1.52 -19.32 -5.24
CA PHE A 347 0.56 -19.94 -4.34
C PHE A 347 -0.17 -21.08 -5.05
N GLY A 348 -0.13 -22.27 -4.45
CA GLY A 348 -0.54 -23.52 -5.12
C GLY A 348 0.63 -24.19 -5.84
N ASP A 349 0.34 -25.23 -6.61
CA ASP A 349 1.33 -25.99 -7.36
C ASP A 349 1.17 -25.72 -8.86
N LEU A 350 2.18 -25.09 -9.48
CA LEU A 350 2.16 -24.87 -10.91
C LEU A 350 2.05 -26.19 -11.66
N THR A 351 2.77 -27.24 -11.29
CA THR A 351 2.82 -28.51 -12.04
C THR A 351 1.49 -29.23 -12.12
N GLU A 352 0.65 -29.13 -11.07
CA GLU A 352 -0.65 -29.78 -11.01
C GLU A 352 -1.82 -28.89 -11.47
N SER A 353 -1.61 -27.57 -11.51
CA SER A 353 -2.67 -26.61 -11.86
C SER A 353 -3.15 -26.72 -13.31
N GLU A 354 -4.44 -26.48 -13.51
CA GLU A 354 -5.07 -26.33 -14.83
C GLU A 354 -5.30 -24.85 -15.16
N ILE A 355 -5.49 -24.03 -14.12
CA ILE A 355 -5.75 -22.59 -14.19
C ILE A 355 -4.65 -21.87 -13.40
N VAL A 356 -4.00 -20.89 -14.03
CA VAL A 356 -2.96 -20.07 -13.41
C VAL A 356 -3.40 -18.62 -13.40
N PHE A 357 -3.59 -18.05 -12.22
CA PHE A 357 -3.79 -16.62 -12.05
C PHE A 357 -2.45 -15.89 -12.09
N VAL A 358 -2.44 -14.70 -12.69
CA VAL A 358 -1.30 -13.78 -12.68
C VAL A 358 -1.79 -12.42 -12.24
N SER A 359 -1.16 -11.82 -11.24
CA SER A 359 -1.54 -10.50 -10.72
C SER A 359 -0.44 -9.92 -9.84
N TRP A 360 -0.68 -8.73 -9.32
CA TRP A 360 0.25 -7.92 -8.52
C TRP A 360 -0.56 -7.05 -7.54
N GLY A 361 0.10 -6.53 -6.50
CA GLY A 361 -0.54 -5.62 -5.55
C GLY A 361 -1.73 -6.21 -4.78
N SER A 362 -2.64 -5.34 -4.33
CA SER A 362 -3.67 -5.64 -3.32
C SER A 362 -4.71 -6.71 -3.70
N GLY A 363 -4.79 -7.10 -4.99
CA GLY A 363 -5.64 -8.19 -5.45
C GLY A 363 -5.26 -9.56 -4.86
N LYS A 364 -4.06 -9.68 -4.27
CA LYS A 364 -3.53 -10.92 -3.67
C LYS A 364 -4.55 -11.64 -2.78
N GLY A 365 -5.09 -10.94 -1.77
CA GLY A 365 -6.02 -11.54 -0.82
C GLY A 365 -7.28 -12.08 -1.48
N SER A 366 -7.86 -11.31 -2.40
CA SER A 366 -9.07 -11.70 -3.13
C SER A 366 -8.87 -12.91 -4.03
N ILE A 367 -7.71 -12.99 -4.71
CA ILE A 367 -7.38 -14.12 -5.59
C ILE A 367 -7.12 -15.39 -4.76
N LEU A 368 -6.41 -15.28 -3.64
CA LEU A 368 -6.19 -16.42 -2.73
C LEU A 368 -7.50 -16.95 -2.16
N GLU A 369 -8.45 -16.08 -1.82
CA GLU A 369 -9.78 -16.50 -1.39
C GLU A 369 -10.58 -17.12 -2.55
N ALA A 370 -10.47 -16.57 -3.77
CA ALA A 370 -11.09 -17.17 -4.94
C ALA A 370 -10.57 -18.58 -5.24
N GLN A 371 -9.28 -18.86 -5.01
CA GLN A 371 -8.73 -20.22 -5.10
C GLN A 371 -9.44 -21.18 -4.14
N LYS A 372 -9.78 -20.75 -2.91
CA LYS A 372 -10.53 -21.57 -1.95
C LYS A 372 -11.99 -21.78 -2.37
N LEU A 373 -12.59 -20.78 -3.02
CA LEU A 373 -13.95 -20.88 -3.56
C LEU A 373 -14.04 -21.74 -4.84
N LEU A 374 -12.90 -22.09 -5.43
CA LEU A 374 -12.73 -22.98 -6.58
C LEU A 374 -12.06 -24.29 -6.13
N ASP A 375 -12.49 -24.83 -4.99
CA ASP A 375 -11.92 -26.05 -4.39
C ASP A 375 -12.09 -27.30 -5.26
N ASP A 376 -13.03 -27.28 -6.21
CA ASP A 376 -13.22 -28.29 -7.24
C ASP A 376 -12.25 -28.15 -8.44
N LYS A 377 -11.41 -27.12 -8.47
CA LYS A 377 -10.46 -26.82 -9.55
C LYS A 377 -9.02 -26.79 -9.06
N LYS A 378 -8.09 -27.29 -9.88
CA LYS A 378 -6.66 -27.15 -9.61
C LYS A 378 -6.16 -25.79 -10.08
N THR A 379 -5.91 -24.89 -9.12
CA THR A 379 -5.48 -23.52 -9.40
C THR A 379 -4.09 -23.23 -8.84
N ALA A 380 -3.34 -22.36 -9.51
CA ALA A 380 -2.14 -21.74 -8.98
C ALA A 380 -2.18 -20.22 -9.21
N TYR A 381 -1.40 -19.46 -8.45
CA TYR A 381 -1.34 -18.00 -8.54
C TYR A 381 0.10 -17.50 -8.51
N ILE A 382 0.49 -16.77 -9.55
CA ILE A 382 1.77 -16.05 -9.66
C ILE A 382 1.54 -14.59 -9.23
N HIS A 383 2.08 -14.22 -8.07
CA HIS A 383 1.98 -12.90 -7.47
C HIS A 383 3.29 -12.11 -7.60
N PHE A 384 3.26 -11.04 -8.40
CA PHE A 384 4.41 -10.16 -8.57
C PHE A 384 4.48 -9.09 -7.48
N THR A 385 5.62 -9.06 -6.78
CA THR A 385 5.99 -7.99 -5.83
C THR A 385 7.07 -7.07 -6.40
N HIS A 386 7.97 -7.58 -7.24
CA HIS A 386 8.94 -6.80 -8.01
C HIS A 386 8.38 -6.57 -9.42
N VAL A 387 7.81 -5.39 -9.67
CA VAL A 387 7.00 -5.12 -10.87
C VAL A 387 7.81 -4.44 -11.97
N TYR A 388 8.83 -3.67 -11.62
CA TYR A 388 9.75 -3.08 -12.59
C TYR A 388 11.14 -2.85 -11.98
N PRO A 389 12.23 -3.02 -12.74
CA PRO A 389 12.28 -3.70 -14.05
C PRO A 389 12.12 -5.22 -13.90
N ILE A 390 11.82 -5.92 -15.00
CA ILE A 390 11.58 -7.37 -15.01
C ILE A 390 12.66 -8.05 -15.88
N PRO A 391 13.41 -9.04 -15.35
CA PRO A 391 14.38 -9.77 -16.15
C PRO A 391 13.67 -10.79 -17.05
N GLU A 392 13.98 -10.74 -18.35
CA GLU A 392 13.32 -11.56 -19.38
C GLU A 392 13.48 -13.07 -19.13
N GLU A 393 14.71 -13.55 -19.04
CA GLU A 393 15.00 -15.00 -19.02
C GLU A 393 14.44 -15.73 -17.78
N PRO A 394 14.62 -15.25 -16.53
CA PRO A 394 14.03 -15.89 -15.36
C PRO A 394 12.50 -15.97 -15.42
N ILE A 395 11.85 -14.94 -15.97
CA ILE A 395 10.39 -14.91 -16.08
C ILE A 395 9.89 -15.80 -17.22
N LYS A 396 10.60 -15.87 -18.36
CA LYS A 396 10.30 -16.86 -19.40
C LYS A 396 10.39 -18.29 -18.88
N GLN A 397 11.43 -18.60 -18.08
CA GLN A 397 11.58 -19.92 -17.46
C GLN A 397 10.43 -20.24 -16.49
N LEU A 398 9.96 -19.26 -15.73
CA LEU A 398 8.77 -19.42 -14.89
C LEU A 398 7.52 -19.71 -15.73
N PHE A 399 7.26 -18.92 -16.77
CA PHE A 399 6.07 -19.09 -17.61
C PHE A 399 6.11 -20.34 -18.49
N ALA A 400 7.29 -20.88 -18.81
CA ALA A 400 7.42 -22.18 -19.46
C ALA A 400 6.77 -23.31 -18.63
N GLN A 401 6.78 -23.20 -17.30
CA GLN A 401 6.07 -24.15 -16.43
C GLN A 401 4.54 -24.05 -16.55
N CYS A 402 4.03 -22.98 -17.17
CA CYS A 402 2.61 -22.75 -17.38
C CYS A 402 2.14 -23.15 -18.79
N GLU A 403 3.02 -23.75 -19.61
CA GLU A 403 2.68 -24.16 -20.97
C GLU A 403 1.48 -25.14 -20.97
N GLY A 404 0.52 -24.89 -21.87
CA GLY A 404 -0.72 -25.68 -21.98
C GLY A 404 -1.80 -25.38 -20.94
N LYS A 405 -1.56 -24.48 -19.97
CA LYS A 405 -2.53 -24.11 -18.92
C LYS A 405 -3.37 -22.90 -19.31
N ARG A 406 -4.53 -22.73 -18.67
CA ARG A 406 -5.36 -21.51 -18.80
C ARG A 406 -4.78 -20.42 -17.92
N ILE A 407 -4.02 -19.49 -18.50
CA ILE A 407 -3.40 -18.37 -17.78
C ILE A 407 -4.30 -17.14 -17.86
N ILE A 408 -4.62 -16.56 -16.70
CA ILE A 408 -5.56 -15.45 -16.58
C ILE A 408 -4.90 -14.31 -15.81
N LEU A 409 -4.83 -13.16 -16.45
CA LEU A 409 -4.35 -11.93 -15.83
C LEU A 409 -5.49 -11.22 -15.11
N ILE A 410 -5.29 -10.91 -13.83
CA ILE A 410 -6.28 -10.24 -12.98
C ILE A 410 -5.73 -8.86 -12.60
N GLU A 411 -6.41 -7.79 -12.98
CA GLU A 411 -5.98 -6.42 -12.66
C GLU A 411 -7.15 -5.50 -12.31
N ASN A 412 -6.90 -4.55 -11.41
CA ASN A 412 -7.86 -3.51 -11.04
C ASN A 412 -7.64 -2.23 -11.86
N ASN A 413 -7.62 -2.37 -13.19
CA ASN A 413 -7.59 -1.25 -14.14
C ASN A 413 -8.20 -1.69 -15.48
N SER A 414 -8.50 -0.73 -16.37
CA SER A 414 -9.19 -0.99 -17.64
C SER A 414 -8.29 -1.46 -18.78
N GLN A 415 -6.97 -1.37 -18.63
CA GLN A 415 -6.02 -1.54 -19.73
C GLN A 415 -5.11 -2.76 -19.59
N ALA A 416 -5.22 -3.55 -18.52
CA ALA A 416 -4.28 -4.62 -18.20
C ALA A 416 -2.83 -4.11 -18.22
N GLN A 417 -2.57 -3.04 -17.47
CA GLN A 417 -1.30 -2.31 -17.51
C GLN A 417 -0.10 -3.20 -17.18
N PHE A 418 -0.23 -4.11 -16.22
CA PHE A 418 0.83 -5.06 -15.92
C PHE A 418 1.00 -6.08 -17.04
N GLY A 419 -0.08 -6.56 -17.66
CA GLY A 419 0.00 -7.39 -18.86
C GLY A 419 0.78 -6.73 -20.01
N GLN A 420 0.56 -5.43 -20.23
CA GLN A 420 1.33 -4.65 -21.21
C GLN A 420 2.81 -4.55 -20.83
N LEU A 421 3.10 -4.25 -19.56
CA LEU A 421 4.47 -4.16 -19.04
C LEU A 421 5.22 -5.49 -19.15
N LEU A 422 4.58 -6.59 -18.74
CA LEU A 422 5.12 -7.94 -18.81
C LEU A 422 5.47 -8.30 -20.25
N ARG A 423 4.57 -8.01 -21.20
CA ARG A 423 4.83 -8.21 -22.63
C ARG A 423 5.98 -7.36 -23.12
N MET A 424 6.07 -6.09 -22.72
CA MET A 424 7.14 -5.19 -23.12
C MET A 424 8.52 -5.67 -22.63
N GLN A 425 8.61 -6.20 -21.41
CA GLN A 425 9.89 -6.61 -20.80
C GLN A 425 10.31 -8.03 -21.17
N THR A 426 9.36 -8.91 -21.54
CA THR A 426 9.64 -10.36 -21.65
C THR A 426 9.11 -11.02 -22.93
N GLY A 427 8.26 -10.32 -23.69
CA GLY A 427 7.52 -10.87 -24.83
C GLY A 427 6.32 -11.75 -24.44
N ILE A 428 6.12 -12.07 -23.16
CA ILE A 428 5.02 -12.91 -22.69
C ILE A 428 3.69 -12.16 -22.83
N SER A 429 2.73 -12.77 -23.53
CA SER A 429 1.40 -12.19 -23.75
C SER A 429 0.32 -13.07 -23.13
N ILE A 430 -0.34 -12.57 -22.09
CA ILE A 430 -1.51 -13.21 -21.48
C ILE A 430 -2.76 -12.66 -22.17
N LYS A 431 -3.52 -13.52 -22.84
CA LYS A 431 -4.69 -13.11 -23.66
C LYS A 431 -5.98 -13.01 -22.86
N GLU A 432 -6.15 -13.90 -21.89
CA GLU A 432 -7.34 -13.93 -21.06
C GLU A 432 -7.15 -13.00 -19.86
N THR A 433 -8.08 -12.06 -19.69
CA THR A 433 -8.00 -11.04 -18.65
C THR A 433 -9.32 -10.95 -17.89
N PHE A 434 -9.21 -10.74 -16.58
CA PHE A 434 -10.29 -10.27 -15.74
C PHE A 434 -9.90 -8.88 -15.23
N LEU A 435 -10.62 -7.87 -15.72
CA LEU A 435 -10.31 -6.47 -15.45
C LEU A 435 -11.48 -5.83 -14.71
N LYS A 436 -11.17 -5.08 -13.64
CA LYS A 436 -12.17 -4.32 -12.87
C LYS A 436 -11.72 -2.89 -12.68
N TYR A 437 -12.59 -1.94 -12.96
CA TYR A 437 -12.30 -0.49 -12.97
C TYR A 437 -13.54 0.35 -12.61
N ASP A 438 -14.40 -0.21 -11.75
CA ASP A 438 -15.59 0.46 -11.21
C ASP A 438 -15.29 1.20 -9.89
N GLY A 439 -14.02 1.28 -9.49
CA GLY A 439 -13.54 1.86 -8.24
C GLY A 439 -13.73 0.98 -6.99
N ARG A 440 -14.19 -0.26 -7.15
CA ARG A 440 -14.32 -1.24 -6.06
C ARG A 440 -13.19 -2.26 -6.09
N PRO A 441 -12.85 -2.86 -4.93
CA PRO A 441 -11.89 -3.96 -4.91
C PRO A 441 -12.43 -5.14 -5.73
N ILE A 442 -11.51 -5.97 -6.21
CA ILE A 442 -11.87 -7.26 -6.82
C ILE A 442 -12.41 -8.17 -5.72
N TRP A 443 -13.61 -8.72 -5.91
CA TRP A 443 -14.21 -9.65 -4.96
C TRP A 443 -13.87 -11.10 -5.35
N PRO A 444 -13.59 -11.99 -4.37
CA PRO A 444 -13.31 -13.40 -4.64
C PRO A 444 -14.40 -14.10 -5.47
N GLU A 445 -15.65 -13.75 -5.22
CA GLU A 445 -16.83 -14.29 -5.89
C GLU A 445 -16.85 -13.94 -7.37
N GLU A 446 -16.42 -12.74 -7.74
CA GLU A 446 -16.38 -12.29 -9.13
C GLU A 446 -15.33 -13.07 -9.92
N VAL A 447 -14.17 -13.32 -9.30
CA VAL A 447 -13.11 -14.14 -9.89
C VAL A 447 -13.61 -15.57 -10.08
N ARG A 448 -14.20 -16.19 -9.05
CA ARG A 448 -14.82 -17.52 -9.17
C ARG A 448 -15.86 -17.55 -10.29
N ASP A 449 -16.79 -16.60 -10.29
CA ASP A 449 -17.91 -16.55 -11.23
C ASP A 449 -17.42 -16.39 -12.68
N PHE A 450 -16.37 -15.61 -12.90
CA PHE A 450 -15.67 -15.51 -14.18
C PHE A 450 -15.10 -16.86 -14.63
N ILE A 451 -14.48 -17.62 -13.73
CA ILE A 451 -13.89 -18.93 -14.03
C ILE A 451 -14.94 -19.97 -14.43
N ILE A 452 -16.07 -20.01 -13.73
CA ILE A 452 -17.16 -20.95 -14.00
C ILE A 452 -18.13 -20.47 -15.11
N GLY A 453 -17.91 -19.28 -15.68
CA GLY A 453 -18.68 -18.75 -16.79
C GLY A 453 -20.07 -18.21 -16.42
N LYS A 454 -20.29 -17.81 -15.16
CA LYS A 454 -21.51 -17.09 -14.78
C LYS A 454 -21.47 -15.67 -15.38
N LYS A 455 -22.52 -15.30 -16.13
CA LYS A 455 -22.68 -13.92 -16.60
C LYS A 455 -22.99 -13.02 -15.41
N GLN A 456 -22.16 -11.98 -15.19
CA GLN A 456 -22.47 -10.92 -14.24
C GLN A 456 -23.69 -10.13 -14.74
N ASN A 457 -24.86 -10.34 -14.14
CA ASN A 457 -26.03 -9.50 -14.36
C ASN A 457 -25.91 -8.22 -13.51
N LEU A 458 -25.15 -7.24 -14.00
CA LEU A 458 -25.01 -5.91 -13.38
C LEU A 458 -26.33 -5.11 -13.26
N ASN A 459 -27.45 -5.64 -13.79
CA ASN A 459 -28.75 -4.97 -13.79
C ASN A 459 -29.78 -5.51 -12.78
N SER A 460 -29.54 -6.64 -12.10
CA SER A 460 -30.54 -7.22 -11.18
C SER A 460 -30.53 -6.58 -9.79
N GLU A 461 -29.37 -6.16 -9.26
CA GLU A 461 -29.28 -5.57 -7.92
C GLU A 461 -29.93 -4.17 -7.83
N LYS A 462 -29.89 -3.38 -8.92
CA LYS A 462 -30.60 -2.09 -8.98
C LYS A 462 -32.12 -2.23 -9.01
N ALA A 463 -32.65 -3.39 -9.43
CA ALA A 463 -34.08 -3.64 -9.43
C ALA A 463 -34.60 -4.04 -8.04
N GLU A 464 -33.80 -4.77 -7.26
CA GLU A 464 -34.19 -5.20 -5.90
C GLU A 464 -34.12 -4.05 -4.88
N MET A 465 -33.14 -3.14 -4.98
CA MET A 465 -33.07 -1.95 -4.12
C MET A 465 -34.24 -0.98 -4.33
N LYS A 466 -34.70 -0.76 -5.57
CA LYS A 466 -35.84 0.13 -5.85
C LYS A 466 -37.18 -0.39 -5.32
N ILE A 467 -37.31 -1.70 -5.13
CA ILE A 467 -38.55 -2.31 -4.62
C ILE A 467 -38.63 -2.16 -3.09
N GLN A 468 -37.51 -2.03 -2.39
CA GLN A 468 -37.48 -1.84 -0.92
C GLN A 468 -37.73 -0.39 -0.50
N GLU A 469 -37.20 0.62 -1.22
CA GLU A 469 -37.40 2.03 -0.85
C GLU A 469 -38.88 2.47 -0.96
N SER A 470 -39.61 1.97 -1.96
CA SER A 470 -41.02 2.35 -2.19
C SER A 470 -42.02 1.85 -1.14
N LYS A 471 -41.60 1.00 -0.18
CA LYS A 471 -42.48 0.45 0.87
C LYS A 471 -42.32 1.11 2.24
N SER A 472 -41.36 2.02 2.42
CA SER A 472 -41.04 2.59 3.74
C SER A 472 -41.67 3.97 4.02
N ASP A 473 -42.24 4.63 3.01
CA ASP A 473 -42.71 6.03 3.12
C ASP A 473 -44.15 6.22 3.63
N SER A 474 -44.76 5.20 4.24
CA SER A 474 -46.09 5.35 4.84
C SER A 474 -46.11 4.92 6.31
N GLN A 475 -46.03 5.93 7.20
CA GLN A 475 -46.67 6.06 8.52
C GLN A 475 -45.70 6.51 9.62
N SER A 476 -45.86 7.75 10.10
CA SER A 476 -46.30 8.03 11.49
C SER A 476 -46.25 9.53 11.80
N GLN A 477 -47.32 10.02 12.42
CA GLN A 477 -47.42 11.37 12.99
C GLN A 477 -48.21 11.27 14.32
N VAL A 478 -47.78 12.08 15.30
CA VAL A 478 -48.43 12.46 16.60
C VAL A 478 -48.40 11.36 17.69
N SER A 479 -48.11 11.57 18.98
CA SER A 479 -48.19 12.74 19.90
C SER A 479 -47.21 12.57 21.08
N SER A 480 -46.82 13.71 21.65
CA SER A 480 -46.10 13.93 22.91
C SER A 480 -46.97 13.73 24.16
N GLU A 481 -46.36 13.30 25.28
CA GLU A 481 -46.41 14.00 26.58
C GLU A 481 -45.56 13.31 27.68
N ASN A 482 -44.77 14.13 28.38
CA ASN A 482 -44.22 14.01 29.75
C ASN A 482 -43.16 12.95 30.12
N GLU A 483 -41.86 13.25 29.91
CA GLU A 483 -40.74 12.72 30.72
C GLU A 483 -39.59 13.75 30.92
N THR A 484 -39.87 14.89 31.57
CA THR A 484 -38.93 16.01 31.77
C THR A 484 -37.87 15.83 32.87
N SER A 485 -37.32 14.62 33.06
CA SER A 485 -36.12 14.47 33.91
C SER A 485 -35.05 13.53 33.36
N GLU A 486 -35.40 12.54 32.53
CA GLU A 486 -34.42 11.67 31.87
C GLU A 486 -33.92 12.26 30.54
N GLU A 487 -34.79 12.97 29.81
CA GLU A 487 -34.46 13.59 28.52
C GLU A 487 -33.38 14.69 28.66
N ASP A 488 -33.37 15.39 29.81
CA ASP A 488 -32.40 16.44 30.11
C ASP A 488 -31.02 15.88 30.49
N ILE A 489 -30.98 14.66 31.06
CA ILE A 489 -29.75 13.90 31.31
C ILE A 489 -29.20 13.35 30.00
N MET A 490 -30.09 12.82 29.15
CA MET A 490 -29.76 12.30 27.82
C MET A 490 -29.20 13.37 26.89
N ASN A 491 -29.77 14.57 26.89
CA ASN A 491 -29.29 15.70 26.08
C ASN A 491 -27.94 16.25 26.57
N LYS A 492 -27.70 16.28 27.89
CA LYS A 492 -26.41 16.67 28.47
C LYS A 492 -25.30 15.64 28.19
N LEU A 493 -25.66 14.36 28.11
CA LEU A 493 -24.74 13.28 27.71
C LEU A 493 -24.42 13.33 26.21
N ALA A 494 -25.42 13.58 25.35
CA ALA A 494 -25.24 13.74 23.91
C ALA A 494 -24.30 14.91 23.57
N GLN A 495 -24.45 16.05 24.25
CA GLN A 495 -23.57 17.22 24.07
C GLN A 495 -22.12 17.02 24.54
N LYS A 496 -21.86 16.12 25.51
CA LYS A 496 -20.50 15.75 25.90
C LYS A 496 -19.84 14.76 24.92
N MET A 497 -20.63 14.15 24.04
CA MET A 497 -20.18 13.13 23.11
C MET A 497 -19.89 13.67 21.70
N ALA A 498 -20.54 14.75 21.28
CA ALA A 498 -20.13 15.60 20.15
C ALA A 498 -18.82 16.34 20.48
#